data_AF-A0A9Q3BYX2-F1
#
_entry.id   AF-A0A9Q3BYX2-F1
#
_cell.length_a   1.000
_cell.length_b   1.000
_cell.length_c   1.000
_cell.angle_alpha   90.00
_cell.angle_beta   90.00
_cell.angle_gamma   90.00
#
_symmetry.space_group_name_H-M   'P 1'
#
loop_
_entity.id
_entity.type
_entity.pdbx_description
1 polymer ?
#
loop_
_entity_poly.entity_id
_entity_poly.type
_entity_poly.pdbx_seq_one_letter_code
_entity_poly.pdbx_strand_id
1 'polypeptide(L)'
;MKEIHDRRHWPWWESQTIPKYSKVTSIWQKTISFENDKYSGDKAPYEWCLRHFKRIKGIDPQMKIQMRNHKILKQMPGELEHAIKCRGNQSCNLHEIPIPYKM
;
A
#
# COMPACT_ATOMS: atom_id res chain seq x y z
N MET A 1 32.94 28.78 -12.07
CA MET A 1 32.32 28.79 -10.72
C MET A 1 32.72 27.49 -10.04
N LYS A 2 33.54 27.54 -8.98
CA LYS A 2 33.94 26.33 -8.23
C LYS A 2 32.83 25.99 -7.24
N GLU A 3 32.41 24.73 -7.25
CA GLU A 3 31.40 24.18 -6.37
C GLU A 3 31.72 24.47 -4.91
N ILE A 4 30.73 25.01 -4.20
CA ILE A 4 30.78 25.21 -2.75
C ILE A 4 30.72 23.80 -2.14
N HIS A 5 31.87 23.19 -1.89
CA HIS A 5 31.94 21.97 -1.09
C HIS A 5 31.48 22.32 0.32
N ASP A 6 30.22 21.98 0.60
CA ASP A 6 29.57 22.15 1.88
C ASP A 6 30.39 21.41 2.97
N ARG A 7 31.09 22.17 3.83
CA ARG A 7 31.93 21.65 4.92
C ARG A 7 31.06 21.16 6.09
N ARG A 8 30.11 20.27 5.82
CA ARG A 8 29.26 19.67 6.84
C ARG A 8 30.00 18.48 7.47
N HIS A 9 29.94 18.38 8.79
CA HIS A 9 30.60 17.29 9.54
C HIS A 9 29.99 15.92 9.20
N TRP A 10 30.79 14.86 9.35
CA TRP A 10 30.38 13.47 9.05
C TRP A 10 29.03 13.04 9.66
N PRO A 11 28.67 13.36 10.92
CA PRO A 11 27.37 13.00 11.49
C PRO A 11 26.18 13.63 10.75
N TRP A 12 26.38 14.81 10.16
CA TRP A 12 25.37 15.43 9.33
C TRP A 12 25.16 14.62 8.04
N TRP A 13 26.25 14.22 7.38
CA TRP A 13 26.16 13.38 6.18
C TRP A 13 25.51 12.03 6.48
N GLU A 14 25.88 11.40 7.59
CA GLU A 14 25.29 10.14 8.06
C GLU A 14 23.78 10.25 8.31
N SER A 15 23.35 11.34 8.97
CA SER A 15 21.93 11.62 9.21
C SER A 15 21.11 11.82 7.91
N GLN A 16 21.77 12.16 6.81
CA GLN A 16 21.12 12.41 5.52
C GLN A 16 21.22 11.18 4.60
N THR A 17 22.35 10.49 4.57
CA THR A 17 22.57 9.35 3.66
C THR A 17 21.81 8.12 4.10
N ILE A 18 21.81 7.77 5.39
CA ILE A 18 21.13 6.56 5.87
C ILE A 18 19.62 6.63 5.59
N PRO A 19 18.89 7.71 5.93
CA PRO A 19 17.47 7.78 5.61
C PRO A 19 17.21 7.86 4.11
N LYS A 20 18.09 8.53 3.34
CA LYS A 20 17.88 8.74 1.91
C LYS A 20 18.10 7.48 1.09
N TYR A 21 19.08 6.64 1.45
CA TYR A 21 19.39 5.44 0.68
C TYR A 21 18.75 4.19 1.29
N SER A 22 18.81 3.98 2.60
CA SER A 22 18.26 2.77 3.22
C SER A 22 16.72 2.72 3.21
N LYS A 23 16.03 3.85 3.40
CA LYS A 23 14.56 3.85 3.32
C LYS A 23 14.07 3.70 1.88
N VAL A 24 14.69 4.36 0.92
CA VAL A 24 14.26 4.30 -0.48
C VAL A 24 14.41 2.88 -1.03
N THR A 25 15.54 2.22 -0.79
CA THR A 25 15.74 0.83 -1.22
C THR A 25 14.78 -0.13 -0.52
N SER A 26 14.52 0.03 0.78
CA SER A 26 13.57 -0.81 1.52
C SER A 26 12.12 -0.61 1.06
N ILE A 27 11.71 0.63 0.81
CA ILE A 27 10.38 0.95 0.29
C ILE A 27 10.21 0.36 -1.11
N TRP A 28 11.21 0.52 -1.98
CA TRP A 28 11.19 -0.04 -3.33
C TRP A 28 11.07 -1.56 -3.33
N GLN A 29 11.86 -2.27 -2.51
CA GLN A 29 11.76 -3.73 -2.35
C GLN A 29 10.38 -4.18 -1.87
N LYS A 30 9.79 -3.45 -0.91
CA LYS A 30 8.43 -3.73 -0.41
C LYS A 30 7.37 -3.49 -1.49
N THR A 31 7.52 -2.45 -2.30
CA THR A 31 6.61 -2.14 -3.43
C THR A 31 6.66 -3.25 -4.47
N ILE A 32 7.84 -3.70 -4.89
CA ILE A 32 7.97 -4.81 -5.84
C ILE A 32 7.38 -6.11 -5.27
N SER A 33 7.66 -6.40 -4.00
CA SER A 33 7.10 -7.57 -3.32
C SER A 33 5.57 -7.52 -3.26
N PHE A 34 4.98 -6.33 -3.15
CA PHE A 34 3.54 -6.14 -3.22
C PHE A 34 3.00 -6.33 -4.64
N GLU A 35 3.67 -5.79 -5.66
CA GLU A 35 3.24 -5.86 -7.06
C GLU A 35 3.31 -7.27 -7.65
N ASN A 36 4.24 -8.10 -7.16
CA ASN A 36 4.39 -9.49 -7.61
C ASN A 36 3.47 -10.49 -6.89
N ASP A 37 2.99 -10.17 -5.67
CA ASP A 37 2.14 -11.06 -4.87
C ASP A 37 0.66 -10.86 -5.21
N LYS A 38 0.29 -11.38 -6.40
CA LYS A 38 -1.09 -11.46 -6.89
C LYS A 38 -1.88 -12.52 -6.14
N TYR A 39 -3.19 -12.32 -6.01
CA TYR A 39 -4.06 -13.31 -5.38
C TYR A 39 -4.18 -14.57 -6.26
N SER A 40 -3.84 -15.73 -5.69
CA SER A 40 -3.85 -17.04 -6.36
C SER A 40 -4.96 -17.98 -5.89
N GLY A 41 -5.74 -17.60 -4.86
CA GLY A 41 -6.77 -18.47 -4.27
C GLY A 41 -6.27 -19.43 -3.18
N ASP A 42 -4.96 -19.54 -2.96
CA ASP A 42 -4.36 -20.46 -1.96
C ASP A 42 -4.66 -20.08 -0.51
N LYS A 43 -5.05 -18.82 -0.26
CA LYS A 43 -5.34 -18.28 1.07
C LYS A 43 -6.74 -17.71 1.10
N ALA A 44 -7.35 -17.70 2.28
CA ALA A 44 -8.63 -17.03 2.45
C ALA A 44 -8.51 -15.54 2.05
N PRO A 45 -9.46 -15.00 1.27
CA PRO A 45 -9.39 -13.62 0.76
C PRO A 45 -9.14 -12.58 1.85
N TYR A 46 -9.77 -12.75 3.02
CA TYR A 46 -9.65 -11.81 4.14
C TYR A 46 -8.22 -11.77 4.72
N GLU A 47 -7.56 -12.92 4.88
CA GLU A 47 -6.18 -13.01 5.40
C GLU A 47 -5.20 -12.36 4.44
N TRP A 48 -5.40 -12.62 3.15
CA TRP A 48 -4.58 -12.06 2.09
C TRP A 48 -4.74 -10.53 2.05
N CYS A 49 -5.97 -10.02 2.15
CA CYS A 49 -6.26 -8.58 2.24
C CYS A 49 -5.59 -7.94 3.46
N LEU A 50 -5.72 -8.53 4.66
CA LEU A 50 -5.12 -7.99 5.89
C LEU A 50 -3.60 -7.94 5.82
N ARG A 51 -2.97 -8.97 5.26
CA ARG A 51 -1.52 -9.02 5.04
C ARG A 51 -1.06 -7.88 4.14
N HIS A 52 -1.75 -7.67 3.03
CA HIS A 52 -1.42 -6.60 2.07
C HIS A 52 -1.75 -5.20 2.60
N PHE A 53 -2.80 -5.06 3.39
CA PHE A 53 -3.12 -3.81 4.08
C PHE A 53 -1.98 -3.38 5.02
N LYS A 54 -1.42 -4.33 5.79
CA LYS A 54 -0.25 -4.08 6.65
C LYS A 54 0.98 -3.70 5.83
N ARG A 55 1.22 -4.36 4.69
CA ARG A 55 2.34 -4.05 3.80
C ARG A 55 2.25 -2.65 3.19
N ILE A 56 1.09 -2.26 2.66
CA ILE A 56 0.90 -0.93 2.09
C ILE A 56 1.03 0.14 3.19
N LYS A 57 0.51 -0.10 4.40
CA LYS A 57 0.72 0.81 5.54
C LYS A 57 2.19 0.99 5.89
N GLY A 58 3.03 -0.03 5.66
CA GLY A 58 4.48 0.04 5.86
C GLY A 58 5.25 0.69 4.70
N ILE A 59 4.64 0.82 3.52
CA ILE A 59 5.19 1.53 2.34
C ILE A 59 4.83 3.01 2.43
N ASP A 60 3.54 3.30 2.67
CA ASP A 60 3.02 4.65 2.80
C ASP A 60 1.99 4.70 3.96
N PRO A 61 2.43 5.13 5.15
CA PRO A 61 1.55 5.28 6.31
C PRO A 61 0.47 6.34 6.14
N GLN A 62 0.70 7.35 5.29
CA GLN A 62 -0.21 8.48 5.08
C GLN A 62 -1.28 8.19 4.02
N MET A 63 -1.19 7.03 3.34
CA MET A 63 -2.15 6.64 2.33
C MET A 63 -3.56 6.48 2.90
N LYS A 64 -4.51 7.19 2.27
CA LYS A 64 -5.95 7.07 2.56
C LYS A 64 -6.41 5.61 2.45
N ILE A 65 -7.32 5.20 3.33
CA ILE A 65 -7.85 3.83 3.37
C ILE A 65 -8.47 3.43 2.03
N GLN A 66 -9.21 4.32 1.37
CA GLN A 66 -9.83 4.04 0.07
C GLN A 66 -8.78 3.71 -1.00
N MET A 67 -7.68 4.46 -1.01
CA MET A 67 -6.58 4.24 -1.96
C MET A 67 -5.86 2.91 -1.69
N ARG A 68 -5.69 2.53 -0.42
CA ARG A 68 -5.16 1.21 -0.04
C ARG A 68 -6.05 0.08 -0.54
N ASN A 69 -7.35 0.17 -0.30
CA ASN A 69 -8.31 -0.83 -0.73
C ASN A 69 -8.31 -0.97 -2.26
N HIS A 70 -8.25 0.15 -2.99
CA HIS A 70 -8.15 0.13 -4.46
C HIS A 70 -6.88 -0.58 -4.95
N LYS A 71 -5.73 -0.33 -4.30
CA LYS A 71 -4.48 -1.03 -4.64
C LYS A 71 -4.58 -2.54 -4.37
N ILE A 72 -5.19 -2.95 -3.27
CA ILE A 72 -5.39 -4.36 -2.93
C ILE A 72 -6.31 -5.04 -3.95
N LEU A 73 -7.43 -4.38 -4.31
CA LEU A 73 -8.37 -4.88 -5.32
C LEU A 73 -7.70 -5.09 -6.68
N LYS A 74 -6.83 -4.16 -7.11
CA LYS A 74 -6.07 -4.31 -8.36
C LYS A 74 -5.13 -5.53 -8.36
N GLN A 75 -4.73 -6.03 -7.20
CA GLN A 75 -3.88 -7.20 -7.07
C GLN A 75 -4.68 -8.52 -7.00
N MET A 76 -6.01 -8.46 -7.15
CA MET A 76 -6.91 -9.61 -7.21
C MET A 76 -7.44 -9.83 -8.63
N PRO A 77 -6.62 -10.25 -9.60
CA PRO A 77 -7.09 -10.39 -10.99
C PRO A 77 -8.17 -11.47 -11.13
N GLY A 78 -9.09 -11.27 -12.08
CA GLY A 78 -10.03 -12.29 -12.54
C GLY A 78 -11.43 -12.21 -11.93
N GLU A 79 -12.01 -13.37 -11.61
CA GLU A 79 -13.42 -13.50 -11.21
C GLU A 79 -13.75 -12.75 -9.93
N LEU A 80 -12.80 -12.66 -8.99
CA LEU A 80 -13.01 -11.99 -7.71
C LEU A 80 -13.09 -10.46 -7.86
N GLU A 81 -12.20 -9.85 -8.65
CA GLU A 81 -12.29 -8.41 -8.97
C GLU A 81 -13.57 -8.10 -9.74
N HIS A 82 -13.92 -8.94 -10.72
CA HIS A 82 -15.17 -8.79 -11.46
C HIS A 82 -16.40 -8.90 -10.54
N ALA A 83 -16.46 -9.92 -9.67
CA ALA A 83 -17.55 -10.12 -8.72
C ALA A 83 -17.69 -8.95 -7.73
N ILE A 84 -16.57 -8.40 -7.24
CA ILE A 84 -16.58 -7.24 -6.33
C ILE A 84 -17.08 -5.98 -7.05
N LYS A 85 -16.59 -5.72 -8.28
CA LYS A 85 -17.03 -4.57 -9.08
C LYS A 85 -18.50 -4.68 -9.48
N CYS A 86 -18.96 -5.85 -9.89
CA CYS A 86 -20.35 -6.09 -10.31
C CYS A 86 -21.34 -6.07 -9.13
N ARG A 87 -20.91 -6.44 -7.91
CA ARG A 87 -21.73 -6.29 -6.70
C ARG A 87 -21.76 -4.86 -6.17
N GLY A 88 -20.79 -4.04 -6.56
CA GLY A 88 -20.82 -2.60 -6.35
C GLY A 88 -21.86 -1.96 -7.27
N ASN A 89 -23.14 -2.01 -6.87
CA ASN A 89 -24.20 -1.29 -7.57
C ASN A 89 -23.78 0.18 -7.72
N GLN A 90 -23.81 0.71 -8.94
CA GLN A 90 -23.41 2.10 -9.25
C GLN A 90 -24.35 3.14 -8.63
N SER A 91 -25.46 2.67 -8.05
CA SER A 91 -26.46 3.39 -7.26
C SER A 91 -26.26 3.29 -5.73
N CYS A 92 -25.32 2.48 -5.24
CA CYS A 92 -25.08 2.34 -3.79
C CYS A 92 -24.38 3.59 -3.25
N ASN A 93 -25.18 4.54 -2.78
CA ASN A 93 -24.71 5.59 -1.91
C ASN A 93 -24.08 4.92 -0.66
N LEU A 94 -22.79 5.18 -0.39
CA LEU A 94 -22.11 4.67 0.81
C LEU A 94 -22.80 5.11 2.12
N HIS A 95 -23.70 6.07 2.05
CA HIS A 95 -24.57 6.52 3.14
C HIS A 95 -25.78 5.60 3.43
N GLU A 96 -26.10 4.65 2.56
CA GLU A 96 -27.28 3.78 2.69
C GLU A 96 -26.95 2.33 3.07
N ILE A 97 -25.66 1.99 3.19
CA ILE A 97 -25.28 0.65 3.65
C ILE A 97 -25.62 0.58 5.14
N PRO A 98 -26.61 -0.23 5.57
CA PRO A 98 -26.87 -0.42 6.98
C PRO A 98 -25.65 -1.12 7.54
N ILE A 99 -24.87 -0.41 8.37
CA ILE A 99 -23.86 -1.04 9.20
C ILE A 99 -24.66 -2.04 10.06
N PRO A 100 -24.42 -3.36 9.98
CA PRO A 100 -25.08 -4.27 10.88
C PRO A 100 -24.49 -4.04 12.27
N TYR A 101 -25.09 -3.11 13.02
CA TYR A 101 -24.96 -3.07 14.46
C TYR A 101 -25.64 -4.32 15.01
N LYS A 102 -24.83 -5.28 15.45
CA LYS A 102 -25.14 -6.28 16.50
C LYS A 102 -23.80 -6.75 17.05
N MET A 103 -23.48 -6.75 18.34
CA MET A 103 -24.17 -6.40 19.59
C MET A 103 -23.06 -6.02 20.59
#